data_AF-A0A7W1I276-F1
#
_entry.id   AF-A0A7W1I276-F1
#
_cell.length_a   1.000
_cell.length_b   1.000
_cell.length_c   1.000
_cell.angle_alpha   90.00
_cell.angle_beta   90.00
_cell.angle_gamma   90.00
#
_symmetry.space_group_name_H-M   'P 1'
#
loop_
_entity.id
_entity.type
_entity.pdbx_description
1 polymer ?
#
loop_
_entity_poly.entity_id
_entity_poly.type
_entity_poly.pdbx_seq_one_letter_code
_entity_poly.pdbx_strand_id
1 'polypeptide(L)'
;ATPSFDATGLQQLARSTGGDMFTASAPAHATVAARQIVAELRHQYVLAFEASSRPGWRGISVQSRDKKHTVRARTGYSAGGSSRPTPANGPGVSLESYAALQAPSCGAL
;
A
#
# COMPACT_ATOMS: atom_id res chain seq x y z
N ALA A 1 21.82 -0.22 -7.69
CA ALA A 1 20.91 -0.43 -8.83
C ALA A 1 19.84 0.65 -8.79
N THR A 2 19.72 1.48 -9.83
CA THR A 2 18.62 2.45 -9.95
C THR A 2 17.32 1.66 -10.06
N PRO A 3 16.32 1.81 -9.18
CA PRO A 3 15.07 1.09 -9.32
C PRO A 3 14.34 1.64 -10.56
N SER A 4 14.47 0.96 -11.70
CA SER A 4 13.62 1.19 -12.86
C SER A 4 12.28 0.54 -12.56
N PHE A 5 11.32 1.34 -12.11
CA PHE A 5 9.94 0.88 -11.94
C PHE A 5 9.30 0.77 -13.33
N ASP A 6 9.03 -0.45 -13.78
CA ASP A 6 8.23 -0.66 -14.98
C ASP A 6 6.74 -0.44 -14.66
N ALA A 7 5.94 -0.20 -15.70
CA ALA A 7 4.51 0.10 -15.52
C ALA A 7 3.78 -1.07 -14.84
N THR A 8 4.17 -2.31 -15.13
CA THR A 8 3.59 -3.52 -14.53
C THR A 8 3.86 -3.58 -13.03
N GLY A 9 5.10 -3.35 -12.60
CA GLY A 9 5.49 -3.35 -11.19
C GLY A 9 4.76 -2.27 -10.40
N LEU A 10 4.62 -1.06 -10.96
CA LEU A 10 3.84 0.01 -10.35
C LEU A 10 2.36 -0.34 -10.22
N GLN A 11 1.77 -0.97 -11.25
CA GLN A 11 0.38 -1.40 -11.20
C GLN A 11 0.16 -2.47 -10.13
N GLN A 12 1.06 -3.45 -10.02
CA GLN A 12 0.99 -4.48 -8.98
C GLN A 12 1.14 -3.86 -7.58
N LEU A 13 2.08 -2.93 -7.41
CA LEU A 13 2.26 -2.21 -6.16
C LEU A 13 1.00 -1.42 -5.77
N ALA A 14 0.43 -0.66 -6.70
CA ALA A 14 -0.81 0.09 -6.47
C ALA A 14 -1.97 -0.85 -6.07
N ARG A 15 -2.12 -2.00 -6.74
CA ARG A 15 -3.14 -2.99 -6.39
C ARG A 15 -2.91 -3.62 -5.02
N SER A 16 -1.66 -3.85 -4.62
CA SER A 16 -1.33 -4.41 -3.30
C SER A 16 -1.75 -3.50 -2.13
N THR A 17 -1.88 -2.18 -2.37
CA THR A 17 -2.38 -1.22 -1.38
C THR A 17 -3.90 -1.05 -1.44
N GLY A 18 -4.58 -1.70 -2.40
CA GLY A 18 -6.01 -1.52 -2.67
C GLY A 18 -6.32 -0.34 -3.59
N GLY A 19 -5.30 0.32 -4.16
CA GLY A 19 -5.44 1.42 -5.11
C GLY A 19 -5.39 0.94 -6.57
N ASP A 20 -5.19 1.91 -7.46
CA ASP A 20 -5.03 1.69 -8.90
C ASP A 20 -3.96 2.60 -9.49
N MET A 21 -3.53 2.31 -10.72
CA MET A 21 -2.54 3.08 -11.46
C MET A 21 -3.17 3.69 -12.71
N PHE A 22 -2.93 4.99 -12.92
CA PHE A 22 -3.33 5.69 -14.14
C PHE A 22 -2.10 6.16 -14.90
N THR A 23 -2.08 5.92 -16.21
CA THR A 23 -1.07 6.48 -17.11
C THR A 23 -1.70 7.59 -17.96
N ALA A 24 -1.01 8.72 -18.09
CA ALA A 24 -1.48 9.86 -18.86
C ALA A 24 -0.37 10.37 -19.77
N SER A 25 -0.49 10.05 -21.06
CA SER A 25 0.43 10.49 -22.12
C SER A 25 -0.03 11.76 -22.87
N ALA A 26 -1.24 12.26 -22.59
CA ALA A 26 -1.81 13.46 -23.17
C ALA A 26 -2.66 14.22 -22.14
N PRO A 27 -2.85 15.55 -22.28
CA PRO A 27 -3.66 16.34 -21.33
C PRO A 27 -5.09 15.82 -21.13
N ALA A 28 -5.71 15.28 -22.19
CA ALA A 28 -7.04 14.68 -22.12
C ALA A 28 -7.06 13.44 -21.19
N HIS A 29 -6.02 12.59 -21.22
CA HIS A 29 -5.90 11.42 -20.35
C HIS A 29 -5.81 11.84 -18.87
N ALA A 30 -5.06 12.90 -18.58
CA ALA A 30 -4.93 13.42 -17.22
C ALA A 30 -6.27 13.93 -16.66
N THR A 31 -7.07 14.60 -17.49
CA THR A 31 -8.40 15.10 -17.10
C THR A 31 -9.35 13.94 -16.78
N VAL A 32 -9.33 12.87 -17.58
CA VAL A 32 -10.13 11.67 -17.34
C VAL A 32 -9.67 10.97 -16.05
N ALA A 33 -8.37 10.77 -15.88
CA ALA A 33 -7.81 10.15 -14.68
C ALA A 33 -8.15 10.94 -13.41
N ALA A 34 -8.06 12.27 -13.44
CA ALA A 34 -8.41 13.12 -12.31
C ALA A 34 -9.86 12.96 -11.89
N ARG A 35 -10.80 12.90 -12.85
CA ARG A 35 -12.23 12.66 -12.56
C ARG A 35 -12.46 11.29 -11.94
N GLN A 36 -11.76 10.26 -12.45
CA GLN A 36 -11.82 8.91 -11.89
C GLN A 36 -11.34 8.90 -10.44
N ILE A 37 -10.18 9.51 -10.15
CA ILE A 37 -9.62 9.61 -8.79
C ILE A 37 -10.61 10.29 -7.85
N VAL A 38 -11.19 11.43 -8.25
CA VAL A 38 -12.17 12.15 -7.42
C VAL A 38 -13.46 11.34 -7.22
N ALA A 39 -13.89 10.54 -8.20
CA ALA A 39 -15.01 9.63 -8.05
C ALA A 39 -14.69 8.51 -7.04
N GLU A 40 -13.48 7.94 -7.08
CA GLU A 40 -13.05 6.90 -6.14
C GLU A 40 -12.87 7.41 -4.71
N LEU A 41 -12.34 8.62 -4.53
CA LEU A 41 -12.14 9.23 -3.19
C LEU A 41 -13.45 9.37 -2.41
N ARG A 42 -14.59 9.55 -3.09
CA ARG A 42 -15.92 9.60 -2.44
C ARG A 42 -16.35 8.27 -1.83
N HIS A 43 -15.72 7.17 -2.23
CA HIS A 43 -15.99 5.83 -1.76
C HIS A 43 -14.77 5.21 -1.07
N GLN A 44 -13.84 6.04 -0.60
CA GLN A 44 -12.69 5.61 0.18
C GLN A 44 -13.05 5.51 1.66
N TYR A 45 -12.74 4.36 2.27
CA TYR A 45 -13.00 4.09 3.68
C TYR A 45 -11.68 3.82 4.41
N VAL A 46 -11.56 4.37 5.62
CA VAL A 46 -10.43 4.11 6.52
C VAL A 46 -10.88 3.12 7.58
N LEU A 47 -10.19 1.97 7.64
CA LEU A 47 -10.44 0.94 8.64
C LEU A 47 -9.25 0.88 9.59
N ALA A 48 -9.52 0.94 10.89
CA ALA A 48 -8.52 0.79 11.94
C ALA A 48 -8.78 -0.50 12.73
N PHE A 49 -7.71 -1.23 13.03
CA PHE A 49 -7.71 -2.43 13.86
C PHE A 49 -6.37 -2.52 14.60
N GLU A 50 -6.35 -3.29 15.68
CA GLU A 50 -5.13 -3.52 16.45
C GLU A 50 -4.16 -4.47 15.73
N ALA A 51 -2.89 -4.07 15.63
CA ALA A 51 -1.89 -4.90 14.98
C ALA A 51 -1.57 -6.17 15.81
N SER A 52 -1.35 -7.29 15.12
CA SER A 52 -0.93 -8.55 15.74
C SER A 52 0.42 -8.37 16.46
N SER A 53 0.51 -8.84 17.72
CA SER A 53 1.77 -8.91 18.47
C SER A 53 2.73 -9.97 17.91
N ARG A 54 2.20 -10.99 17.23
CA ARG A 54 3.00 -12.06 16.61
C ARG A 54 3.72 -11.56 15.36
N PRO A 55 5.03 -11.80 15.21
CA PRO A 55 5.77 -11.43 14.00
C PRO A 55 5.37 -12.15 12.72
N GLY A 56 5.55 -11.46 11.60
CA GLY A 56 5.35 -11.98 10.24
C GLY A 56 4.20 -11.32 9.48
N TRP A 57 3.99 -11.78 8.24
CA TRP A 57 2.90 -11.30 7.39
C TRP A 57 1.52 -11.67 7.95
N ARG A 58 0.58 -10.73 7.86
CA ARG A 58 -0.81 -10.89 8.30
C ARG A 58 -1.73 -10.46 7.17
N GLY A 59 -2.52 -11.41 6.67
CA GLY A 59 -3.52 -11.14 5.64
C GLY A 59 -4.68 -10.30 6.19
N ILE A 60 -5.21 -9.42 5.34
CA ILE A 60 -6.44 -8.68 5.60
C ILE A 60 -7.44 -9.06 4.50
N SER A 61 -8.70 -9.29 4.88
CA SER A 61 -9.80 -9.44 3.93
C SER A 61 -10.91 -8.47 4.32
N VAL A 62 -11.38 -7.69 3.34
CA VAL A 62 -12.50 -6.77 3.50
C VAL A 62 -13.59 -7.22 2.55
N GLN A 63 -14.79 -7.43 3.07
CA GLN A 63 -15.94 -7.89 2.30
C GLN A 63 -17.11 -6.93 2.51
N SER A 64 -17.85 -6.64 1.44
CA SER A 64 -19.12 -5.93 1.54
C SER A 64 -20.25 -6.92 1.76
N ARG A 65 -21.23 -6.54 2.58
CA ARG A 65 -22.47 -7.31 2.74
C ARG A 65 -23.31 -7.29 1.46
N ASP A 66 -23.28 -6.19 0.73
CA ASP A 66 -23.98 -6.06 -0.55
C ASP A 66 -23.05 -6.46 -1.70
N LYS A 67 -23.48 -7.47 -2.45
CA LYS A 67 -22.77 -8.05 -3.60
C LYS A 67 -22.68 -7.11 -4.82
N LYS A 68 -23.41 -6.00 -4.83
CA LYS A 68 -23.30 -4.96 -5.87
C LYS A 68 -22.01 -4.14 -5.77
N HIS A 69 -21.33 -4.20 -4.62
CA HIS A 69 -20.12 -3.42 -4.39
C HIS A 69 -18.88 -4.29 -4.59
N THR A 70 -17.92 -3.75 -5.34
CA THR A 70 -16.57 -4.31 -5.43
C THR A 70 -15.68 -3.63 -4.39
N VAL A 71 -15.02 -4.43 -3.56
CA VAL A 71 -14.08 -3.93 -2.54
C VAL A 71 -12.65 -4.08 -3.06
N ARG A 72 -11.87 -3.00 -2.98
CA ARG A 72 -10.42 -3.02 -3.15
C ARG A 72 -9.79 -2.59 -1.83
N ALA A 73 -8.88 -3.40 -1.33
CA ALA A 73 -8.22 -3.17 -0.06
C ALA A 73 -6.80 -3.75 -0.10
N ARG A 74 -5.96 -3.27 0.83
CA ARG A 74 -4.66 -3.86 1.09
C ARG A 74 -4.80 -5.35 1.44
N THR A 75 -3.91 -6.18 0.90
CA THR A 75 -3.92 -7.65 1.07
C THR A 75 -3.39 -8.10 2.43
N GLY A 76 -2.59 -7.27 3.09
CA GLY A 76 -2.01 -7.59 4.39
C GLY A 76 -0.98 -6.58 4.86
N TYR A 77 -0.39 -6.86 6.01
CA TYR A 77 0.66 -6.05 6.63
C TYR A 77 1.68 -6.93 7.33
N SER A 78 2.90 -6.42 7.50
CA SER A 78 3.92 -7.08 8.33
C SER A 78 3.72 -6.68 9.80
N ALA A 79 3.60 -7.68 10.66
CA ALA A 79 3.43 -7.55 12.09
C ALA A 79 4.69 -8.01 12.86
N GLY A 80 4.74 -7.72 14.15
CA GLY A 80 5.86 -8.05 15.04
C GLY A 80 6.91 -6.95 15.11
N GLY A 81 6.83 -6.17 16.18
CA GLY A 81 7.90 -5.31 16.64
C GLY A 81 8.44 -4.37 15.56
N SER A 82 7.76 -3.24 15.36
CA SER A 82 8.55 -2.09 14.94
C SER A 82 9.61 -1.89 16.02
N SER A 83 10.88 -2.08 15.70
CA SER A 83 11.97 -1.38 16.36
C SER A 83 11.87 0.12 16.04
N ARG A 84 10.66 0.68 15.98
CA ARG A 84 10.44 2.12 15.92
C ARG A 84 11.06 2.60 17.21
N PRO A 85 12.21 3.28 17.15
CA PRO A 85 12.78 3.88 18.34
C PRO A 85 11.68 4.77 18.86
N THR A 86 11.22 4.54 20.09
CA THR A 86 10.45 5.56 20.77
C THR A 86 11.43 6.73 20.85
N PRO A 87 11.19 7.87 20.19
CA PRO A 87 12.11 8.98 20.30
C PRO A 87 12.08 9.40 21.76
N ALA A 88 13.13 9.05 22.50
CA ALA A 88 13.35 9.58 23.82
C ALA A 88 13.63 11.08 23.63
N ASN A 89 12.57 11.89 23.72
CA ASN A 89 12.55 13.35 23.58
C ASN A 89 13.07 13.93 22.24
N GLY A 90 12.17 14.20 21.28
CA GLY A 90 12.40 15.13 20.15
C GLY A 90 11.70 14.74 18.83
N PRO A 91 11.35 15.69 17.93
CA PRO A 91 10.71 15.37 16.65
C PRO A 91 11.79 14.97 15.64
N GLY A 92 12.06 13.67 15.55
CA GLY A 92 13.02 13.11 14.59
C GLY A 92 12.39 12.00 13.76
N VAL A 93 12.06 12.28 12.50
CA VAL A 93 11.78 11.25 11.50
C VAL A 93 13.12 10.67 11.04
N SER A 94 13.48 9.47 11.52
CA SER A 94 14.69 8.78 11.05
C SER A 94 14.40 8.03 9.74
N LEU A 95 15.12 8.44 8.68
CA LEU A 95 15.09 7.84 7.33
C LEU A 95 15.73 6.45 7.28
N GLU A 96 16.47 6.03 8.32
CA GLU A 96 17.18 4.74 8.35
C GLU A 96 16.25 3.52 8.44
N SER A 97 14.98 3.72 8.84
CA SER A 97 14.01 2.62 8.99
C SER A 97 13.49 2.05 7.66
N TYR A 98 13.71 2.73 6.52
CA TYR A 98 13.24 2.24 5.21
C TYR A 98 14.13 1.13 4.63
N ALA A 99 15.41 1.05 5.02
CA ALA A 99 16.35 0.04 4.48
C ALA A 99 16.08 -1.38 5.02
N ALA A 100 15.45 -1.51 6.19
CA ALA A 100 15.18 -2.81 6.82
C ALA A 100 13.95 -3.55 6.25
N LEU A 101 13.19 -2.93 5.34
CA LEU A 101 12.06 -3.58 4.65
C LEU A 101 12.45 -4.27 3.34
N GLN A 102 13.73 -4.26 2.97
CA GLN A 102 14.23 -5.02 1.83
C GLN A 102 14.68 -6.40 2.32
N ALA A 103 13.74 -7.33 2.45
CA ALA A 103 14.08 -8.74 2.56
C ALA A 103 14.38 -9.30 1.15
N PRO A 104 15.58 -9.84 0.88
CA PRO A 104 15.79 -10.76 -0.20
C PRO A 104 15.53 -12.19 0.31
N SER A 105 14.54 -12.88 -0.24
CA SER A 105 14.54 -14.34 -0.38
C SER A 105 13.37 -14.81 -1.24
N CYS A 106 13.46 -14.55 -2.55
CA CYS A 106 12.97 -15.53 -3.51
C CYS A 106 14.19 -16.39 -3.90
N GLY A 107 14.22 -17.63 -3.43
CA GLY A 107 15.26 -18.61 -3.71
C GLY A 107 14.78 -20.01 -3.34
N ALA A 108 14.75 -20.89 -4.35
CA ALA A 108 14.28 -22.29 -4.39
C ALA A 108 12.74 -22.44 -4.39
N LEU A 109 12.09 -22.91 -5.45
CA LEU A 109 12.44 -24.00 -6.38
C LEU A 109 12.13 -23.65 -7.85
#